data_AF-A0A1A3D9A0-F1
#
_entry.id   AF-A0A1A3D9A0-F1
#
_cell.length_a   1.000
_cell.length_b   1.000
_cell.length_c   1.000
_cell.angle_alpha   90.00
_cell.angle_beta   90.00
_cell.angle_gamma   90.00
#
_symmetry.space_group_name_H-M   'P 1'
#
loop_
_entity.id
_entity.type
_entity.pdbx_description
1 polymer ?
#
loop_
_entity_poly.entity_id
_entity_poly.type
_entity_poly.pdbx_seq_one_letter_code
_entity_poly.pdbx_strand_id
1 'polypeptide(L)'
;MAHAPTPGNEQAIERLNKYWADGEGAAKINWGVPGDFARCEAELGKFIHDPEVVKGHCANLHKRATGAWPGHAPGAEQAAAHAKHVAALAKERNKGK
;
A
#
# COMPACT_ATOMS: atom_id res chain seq x y z
N MET A 1 2.41 -27.50 17.29
CA MET A 1 3.87 -27.21 17.32
C MET A 1 4.01 -25.85 16.66
N ALA A 2 4.29 -24.80 17.44
CA ALA A 2 4.40 -23.45 16.91
C ALA A 2 5.74 -23.33 16.17
N HIS A 3 5.70 -23.09 14.87
CA HIS A 3 6.90 -22.77 14.10
C HIS A 3 7.34 -21.36 14.51
N ALA A 4 8.23 -21.27 15.50
CA ALA A 4 8.87 -20.01 15.84
C ALA A 4 9.66 -19.52 14.62
N PRO A 5 9.55 -18.24 14.23
CA PRO A 5 10.38 -17.69 13.17
C PRO A 5 11.85 -17.83 13.57
N THR A 6 12.68 -18.28 12.65
CA THR A 6 14.11 -18.47 12.89
C THR A 6 14.77 -17.11 13.23
N PRO A 7 15.52 -16.99 14.35
CA PRO A 7 15.97 -15.70 14.91
C PRO A 7 17.04 -14.94 14.09
N GLY A 8 17.35 -15.37 12.87
CA GLY A 8 18.25 -14.66 11.95
C GLY A 8 17.54 -13.71 10.97
N ASN A 9 16.23 -13.87 10.75
CA ASN A 9 15.51 -13.13 9.72
C ASN A 9 14.74 -11.92 10.26
N GLU A 10 14.39 -11.90 11.55
CA GLU A 10 13.53 -10.84 12.14
C GLU A 10 14.16 -9.45 12.05
N GLN A 11 15.46 -9.35 12.33
CA GLN A 11 16.19 -8.07 12.24
C GLN A 11 16.33 -7.59 10.79
N ALA A 12 16.48 -8.51 9.84
CA ALA A 12 16.51 -8.19 8.41
C ALA A 12 15.12 -7.72 7.93
N ILE A 13 14.06 -8.39 8.37
CA ILE A 13 12.67 -8.01 8.10
C ILE A 13 12.37 -6.63 8.70
N GLU A 14 12.81 -6.36 9.94
CA GLU A 14 12.59 -5.06 10.56
C GLU A 14 13.33 -3.93 9.85
N ARG A 15 14.57 -4.18 9.40
CA ARG A 15 15.32 -3.22 8.56
C ARG A 15 14.60 -2.94 7.25
N LEU A 16 14.08 -3.96 6.56
CA LEU A 16 13.24 -3.76 5.36
C LEU A 16 11.98 -2.96 5.68
N ASN A 17 11.28 -3.32 6.76
CA ASN A 17 10.08 -2.61 7.18
C ASN A 17 10.37 -1.13 7.44
N LYS A 18 11.50 -0.81 8.08
CA LYS A 18 11.92 0.58 8.32
C LYS A 18 12.31 1.28 7.01
N TYR A 19 13.03 0.62 6.12
CA TYR A 19 13.40 1.15 4.81
C TYR A 19 12.17 1.54 3.97
N TRP A 20 11.14 0.70 3.96
CA TRP A 20 9.92 0.92 3.18
C TRP A 20 8.87 1.80 3.86
N ALA A 21 8.86 1.88 5.20
CA ALA A 21 7.93 2.73 5.94
C ALA A 21 8.44 4.17 6.16
N ASP A 22 9.75 4.36 6.39
CA ASP A 22 10.35 5.65 6.75
C ASP A 22 11.63 6.00 5.96
N GLY A 23 12.32 5.00 5.41
CA GLY A 23 13.59 5.18 4.68
C GLY A 23 13.43 5.59 3.21
N GLU A 24 14.48 5.37 2.42
CA GLU A 24 14.47 5.72 0.99
C GLU A 24 13.38 4.99 0.19
N GLY A 25 12.99 3.79 0.63
CA GLY A 25 11.86 3.06 0.04
C GLY A 25 10.54 3.78 0.27
N ALA A 26 10.35 4.38 1.45
CA ALA A 26 9.18 5.18 1.78
C ALA A 26 9.08 6.44 0.91
N ALA A 27 10.21 7.09 0.62
CA ALA A 27 10.27 8.24 -0.29
C ALA A 27 9.86 7.86 -1.73
N LYS A 28 10.22 6.65 -2.20
CA LYS A 28 9.78 6.14 -3.51
C LYS A 28 8.26 5.89 -3.54
N ILE A 29 7.71 5.37 -2.45
CA ILE A 29 6.28 5.12 -2.32
C ILE A 29 5.51 6.44 -2.16
N ASN A 30 6.09 7.43 -1.47
CA ASN A 30 5.48 8.72 -1.15
C ASN A 30 4.16 8.56 -0.40
N TRP A 31 4.25 8.05 0.83
CA TRP A 31 3.10 7.71 1.68
C TRP A 31 2.20 8.91 1.97
N GLY A 32 0.89 8.65 2.04
CA GLY A 32 -0.13 9.67 2.32
C GLY A 32 -0.56 10.46 1.08
N VAL A 33 0.00 10.15 -0.09
CA VAL A 33 -0.39 10.71 -1.39
C VAL A 33 -1.26 9.71 -2.15
N PRO A 34 -2.35 10.17 -2.82
CA PRO A 34 -3.14 9.32 -3.70
C PRO A 34 -2.31 8.35 -4.55
N GLY A 35 -2.62 7.05 -4.43
CA GLY A 35 -1.94 5.98 -5.16
C GLY A 35 -0.65 5.45 -4.52
N ASP A 36 -0.30 5.87 -3.28
CA ASP A 36 0.85 5.31 -2.55
C ASP A 36 0.76 3.78 -2.41
N PHE A 37 -0.42 3.23 -2.13
CA PHE A 37 -0.61 1.80 -1.97
C PHE A 37 -0.27 1.02 -3.26
N ALA A 38 -0.70 1.54 -4.41
CA ALA A 38 -0.40 0.94 -5.71
C ALA A 38 1.10 1.03 -6.05
N ARG A 39 1.79 2.11 -5.66
CA ARG A 39 3.25 2.21 -5.79
C ARG A 39 3.95 1.17 -4.91
N CYS A 40 3.47 0.98 -3.69
CA CYS A 40 3.98 -0.07 -2.80
C CYS A 40 3.83 -1.46 -3.45
N GLU A 41 2.65 -1.81 -3.98
CA GLU A 41 2.43 -3.09 -4.67
C GLU A 41 3.38 -3.26 -5.86
N ALA A 42 3.59 -2.20 -6.66
CA ALA A 42 4.48 -2.24 -7.82
C ALA A 42 5.96 -2.40 -7.45
N GLU A 43 6.41 -1.75 -6.37
CA GLU A 43 7.80 -1.86 -5.91
C GLU A 43 8.06 -3.22 -5.23
N LEU A 44 7.16 -3.65 -4.33
CA LEU A 44 7.34 -4.88 -3.57
C LEU A 44 7.01 -6.13 -4.39
N GLY A 45 6.11 -6.03 -5.36
CA GLY A 45 5.78 -7.11 -6.30
C GLY A 45 6.97 -7.57 -7.16
N LYS A 46 8.03 -6.75 -7.25
CA LYS A 46 9.30 -7.13 -7.90
C LYS A 46 10.05 -8.21 -7.12
N PHE A 47 9.84 -8.27 -5.80
CA PHE A 47 10.59 -9.14 -4.89
C PHE A 47 9.72 -10.24 -4.27
N ILE A 48 8.44 -9.95 -4.07
CA ILE A 48 7.46 -10.86 -3.50
C ILE A 48 6.46 -11.21 -4.61
N HIS A 49 6.44 -12.46 -5.03
CA HIS A 49 5.60 -12.89 -6.16
C HIS A 49 4.17 -13.23 -5.75
N ASP A 50 3.91 -13.43 -4.46
CA ASP A 50 2.57 -13.66 -3.95
C ASP A 50 1.84 -12.31 -3.74
N PRO A 51 0.76 -12.03 -4.50
CA PRO A 51 0.08 -10.74 -4.46
C PRO A 51 -0.68 -10.51 -3.15
N GLU A 52 -1.13 -11.56 -2.46
CA GLU A 52 -1.83 -11.42 -1.17
C GLU A 52 -0.84 -11.05 -0.07
N VAL A 53 0.35 -11.66 -0.09
CA VAL A 53 1.45 -11.30 0.81
C VAL A 53 1.90 -9.85 0.57
N VAL A 54 2.05 -9.42 -0.69
CA VAL A 54 2.39 -8.02 -1.02
C VAL A 54 1.34 -7.07 -0.45
N LYS A 55 0.05 -7.33 -0.67
CA LYS A 55 -1.05 -6.49 -0.16
C LYS A 55 -1.06 -6.39 1.35
N GLY A 56 -0.94 -7.51 2.04
CA GLY A 56 -0.86 -7.53 3.50
C GLY A 56 0.36 -6.75 4.03
N HIS A 57 1.50 -6.89 3.36
CA HIS A 57 2.72 -6.19 3.72
C HIS A 57 2.61 -4.67 3.50
N CYS A 58 2.12 -4.25 2.33
CA CYS A 58 1.87 -2.85 2.02
C CYS A 58 0.85 -2.21 2.95
N ALA A 59 -0.17 -2.93 3.39
CA ALA A 59 -1.15 -2.42 4.36
C ALA A 59 -0.49 -2.14 5.72
N ASN A 60 0.38 -3.03 6.19
CA ASN A 60 1.14 -2.83 7.44
C ASN A 60 2.11 -1.64 7.33
N LEU A 61 2.83 -1.52 6.21
CA LEU A 61 3.75 -0.40 5.96
C LEU A 61 3.00 0.93 5.89
N HIS A 62 1.86 0.98 5.19
CA HIS A 62 1.02 2.17 5.09
C HIS A 62 0.57 2.64 6.47
N LYS A 63 0.09 1.71 7.32
CA LYS A 63 -0.29 2.03 8.71
C LYS A 63 0.89 2.54 9.52
N ARG A 64 2.08 1.97 9.33
CA ARG A 64 3.29 2.41 10.03
C ARG A 64 3.73 3.80 9.60
N ALA A 65 3.67 4.10 8.31
CA ALA A 65 4.14 5.36 7.74
C ALA A 65 3.15 6.52 7.94
N THR A 66 1.85 6.25 7.83
CA THR A 66 0.79 7.28 7.85
C THR A 66 -0.05 7.29 9.11
N GLY A 67 0.02 6.23 9.93
CA GLY A 67 -0.87 6.00 11.07
C GLY A 67 -2.23 5.42 10.72
N ALA A 68 -2.59 5.32 9.44
CA ALA A 68 -3.90 4.85 8.98
C ALA A 68 -3.78 3.63 8.06
N TRP A 69 -4.82 2.80 7.99
CA TRP A 69 -4.91 1.75 6.97
C TRP A 69 -5.19 2.35 5.58
N PRO A 70 -4.79 1.69 4.49
CA PRO A 70 -5.07 2.16 3.14
C PRO A 70 -6.57 2.41 2.92
N GLY A 71 -6.90 3.48 2.18
CA GLY A 71 -8.27 3.94 1.97
C GLY A 71 -8.86 4.78 3.11
N HIS A 72 -8.19 4.85 4.27
CA HIS A 72 -8.60 5.67 5.43
C HIS A 72 -7.59 6.78 5.78
N ALA A 73 -6.47 6.88 5.06
CA ALA A 73 -5.62 8.06 5.14
C ALA A 73 -6.29 9.26 4.46
N PRO A 74 -6.04 10.50 4.92
CA PRO A 74 -6.65 11.70 4.36
C PRO A 74 -6.43 11.82 2.83
N GLY A 75 -5.27 11.43 2.32
CA GLY A 75 -4.97 11.35 0.88
C GLY A 75 -5.69 10.22 0.13
N ALA A 76 -5.93 9.09 0.78
CA ALA A 76 -6.58 7.93 0.19
C ALA A 76 -8.11 8.08 0.11
N GLU A 77 -8.71 8.76 1.08
CA GLU A 77 -10.15 9.07 1.08
C GLU A 77 -10.52 9.97 -0.10
N GLN A 78 -9.68 10.97 -0.39
CA GLN A 78 -9.82 11.85 -1.56
C GLN A 78 -9.68 11.05 -2.88
N ALA A 79 -8.78 10.06 -2.93
CA ALA A 79 -8.63 9.18 -4.09
C ALA A 79 -9.85 8.26 -4.29
N ALA A 80 -10.41 7.72 -3.21
CA ALA A 80 -11.64 6.93 -3.25
C ALA A 80 -12.84 7.77 -3.70
N ALA A 81 -12.94 9.02 -3.24
CA ALA A 81 -13.96 9.97 -3.68
C ALA A 81 -13.81 10.32 -5.17
N HIS A 82 -12.59 10.59 -5.64
CA HIS A 82 -12.30 10.85 -7.05
C HIS A 82 -12.64 9.64 -7.93
N ALA A 83 -12.23 8.43 -7.56
CA ALA A 83 -12.54 7.22 -8.30
C ALA A 83 -14.06 6.97 -8.41
N LYS A 84 -14.82 7.22 -7.33
CA LYS A 84 -16.29 7.16 -7.34
C LYS A 84 -16.90 8.20 -8.29
N HIS A 85 -16.37 9.41 -8.31
CA HIS A 85 -16.81 10.48 -9.21
C HIS A 85 -16.54 10.13 -10.68
N VAL A 86 -15.33 9.68 -11.01
CA VAL A 86 -14.96 9.25 -12.38
C VAL A 86 -15.82 8.08 -12.84
N ALA A 87 -16.10 7.10 -11.96
CA ALA A 87 -16.98 5.98 -12.25
C ALA A 87 -18.44 6.41 -12.46
N ALA A 88 -18.92 7.43 -11.74
CA ALA A 88 -20.25 8.01 -11.95
C ALA A 88 -20.33 8.69 -13.33
N LEU A 89 -19.35 9.53 -13.69
CA LEU A 89 -19.27 10.18 -15.00
C LEU A 89 -19.23 9.15 -16.16
N ALA A 90 -18.50 8.05 -15.98
CA ALA A 90 -18.42 6.98 -16.98
C ALA A 90 -19.77 6.26 -17.19
N LYS A 91 -20.55 6.07 -16.12
CA LYS A 91 -21.91 5.49 -16.19
C LYS A 91 -22.88 6.43 -16.88
N GLU A 92 -22.82 7.73 -16.62
CA GLU A 92 -23.68 8.73 -17.26
C GLU A 92 -23.41 8.83 -18.76
N ARG A 93 -22.13 8.77 -19.18
CA ARG A 93 -21.75 8.71 -20.60
C ARG A 93 -22.32 7.49 -21.33
N ASN A 94 -22.48 6.35 -20.66
CA ASN A 94 -23.00 5.11 -21.27
C ASN A 94 -24.53 5.04 -21.32
N LYS A 95 -25.24 5.89 -20.57
CA LYS A 95 -26.73 5.91 -20.50
C LYS A 95 -27.37 6.76 -21.61
N GLY A 96 -26.58 7.59 -22.29
CA GLY A 96 -27.03 8.46 -23.40
C GLY A 96 -26.90 7.83 -24.80
N LYS A 97 -26.76 6.51 -24.92
CA LYS A 97 -26.68 5.77 -26.19
C LYS A 97 -27.80 4.74 -26.25
#